data_AF-A0A8X8BC76-F1
#
_entry.id   AF-A0A8X8BC76-F1
#
_cell.length_a   1.000
_cell.length_b   1.000
_cell.length_c   1.000
_cell.angle_alpha   90.00
_cell.angle_beta   90.00
_cell.angle_gamma   90.00
#
_symmetry.space_group_name_H-M   'P 1'
#
loop_
_entity.id
_entity.type
_entity.pdbx_description
1 polymer ?
#
loop_
_entity_poly.entity_id
_entity_poly.type
_entity_poly.pdbx_seq_one_letter_code
_entity_poly.pdbx_strand_id
1 'polypeptide(L)'
;MKTKKEKVTPIRSILCLKNRQDMTIIEETEDCFILDFDPFDSFDFKKLSVSSDGDGDNDLNIIHERGQVACRDYPHPRHLCLTFPFGSTPNATHCHLCYCCVCDKPAPCAQWISSHCNASADSMERKSPTLESMSFYYSD
;
A
#
# COMPACT_ATOMS: atom_id res chain seq x y z
N MET A 1 31.78 46.00 -24.92
CA MET A 1 31.23 44.81 -24.23
C MET A 1 30.28 45.29 -23.13
N LYS A 2 28.98 45.02 -23.23
CA LYS A 2 27.98 45.44 -22.23
C LYS A 2 27.94 44.41 -21.10
N THR A 3 28.39 44.78 -19.91
CA THR A 3 28.30 43.95 -18.71
C THR A 3 26.83 43.83 -18.30
N LYS A 4 26.29 42.61 -18.33
CA LYS A 4 24.94 42.32 -17.84
C LYS A 4 24.98 42.39 -16.32
N LYS A 5 24.31 43.39 -15.74
CA LYS A 5 24.11 43.53 -14.29
C LYS A 5 23.13 42.44 -13.86
N GLU A 6 23.62 41.41 -13.18
CA GLU A 6 22.81 40.36 -12.57
C GLU A 6 21.98 40.98 -11.44
N LYS A 7 20.65 40.95 -11.59
CA LYS A 7 19.72 41.50 -10.60
C LYS A 7 19.61 40.49 -9.46
N VAL A 8 20.46 40.63 -8.45
CA VAL A 8 20.29 39.90 -7.19
C VAL A 8 18.97 40.36 -6.56
N THR A 9 17.98 39.48 -6.52
CA THR A 9 16.74 39.72 -5.80
C THR A 9 17.04 39.77 -4.29
N PRO A 10 16.49 40.75 -3.55
CA PRO A 10 16.71 40.82 -2.12
C PRO A 10 16.16 39.54 -1.44
N ILE A 11 16.94 38.98 -0.52
CA ILE A 11 16.52 37.83 0.29
C ILE A 11 15.35 38.27 1.16
N ARG A 12 14.15 37.74 0.87
CA ARG A 12 12.94 37.96 1.66
C ARG A 12 12.92 36.97 2.83
N SER A 13 12.34 37.39 3.96
CA SER A 13 12.12 36.49 5.10
C SER A 13 11.18 35.36 4.70
N ILE A 14 11.45 34.15 5.19
CA ILE A 14 10.57 33.00 4.97
C ILE A 14 9.31 33.19 5.83
N LEU A 15 8.13 33.20 5.19
CA LEU A 15 6.86 33.33 5.89
C LEU A 15 6.34 31.97 6.34
N CYS A 16 5.80 31.92 7.55
CA CYS A 16 5.18 30.73 8.12
C CYS A 16 3.67 30.97 8.24
N LEU A 17 2.90 30.26 7.42
CA LEU A 17 1.46 30.37 7.32
C LEU A 17 0.79 29.61 8.45
N LYS A 18 0.01 30.32 9.27
CA LYS A 18 -0.66 29.77 10.46
C LYS A 18 -2.12 29.41 10.27
N ASN A 19 -2.81 30.13 9.39
CA ASN A 19 -4.23 29.98 9.18
C ASN A 19 -4.50 29.63 7.71
N ARG A 20 -5.26 28.57 7.50
CA ARG A 20 -5.60 28.08 6.15
C ARG A 20 -6.42 29.09 5.33
N GLN A 21 -7.10 30.02 5.97
CA GLN A 21 -7.86 31.08 5.29
C GLN A 21 -6.95 32.07 4.55
N ASP A 22 -5.71 32.23 5.00
CA ASP A 22 -4.76 33.19 4.41
C ASP A 22 -3.94 32.58 3.26
N MET A 23 -4.19 31.30 2.93
CA MET A 23 -3.47 30.55 1.90
C MET A 23 -3.55 31.22 0.52
N THR A 24 -4.73 31.69 0.12
CA THR A 24 -4.93 32.33 -1.18
C THR A 24 -4.18 33.65 -1.31
N ILE A 25 -4.13 34.44 -0.22
CA ILE A 25 -3.43 35.73 -0.20
C ILE A 25 -1.91 35.51 -0.29
N ILE A 26 -1.42 34.47 0.36
CA ILE A 26 0.02 34.17 0.39
C ILE A 26 0.47 33.55 -0.94
N GLU A 27 -0.35 32.71 -1.58
CA GLU A 27 -0.08 32.20 -2.92
C GLU A 27 0.05 33.30 -3.99
N GLU A 28 -0.69 34.42 -3.83
CA GLU A 28 -0.58 35.56 -4.73
C GLU A 28 0.64 36.45 -4.48
N THR A 29 1.20 36.42 -3.25
CA THR A 29 2.22 37.38 -2.80
C THR A 29 3.61 36.77 -2.61
N GLU A 30 3.69 35.47 -2.34
CA GLU A 30 4.94 34.76 -2.05
C GLU A 30 5.16 33.53 -2.91
N ASP A 31 6.35 33.44 -3.50
CA ASP A 31 6.75 32.29 -4.31
C ASP A 31 7.06 31.05 -3.43
N CYS A 32 7.33 31.22 -2.13
CA CYS A 32 7.73 30.16 -1.19
C CYS A 32 7.36 30.52 0.27
N PHE A 33 6.52 29.71 0.91
CA PHE A 33 6.14 29.84 2.33
C PHE A 33 6.05 28.46 3.00
N ILE A 34 6.20 28.42 4.33
CA ILE A 34 6.10 27.21 5.15
C ILE A 34 4.69 27.12 5.73
N LEU A 35 4.06 25.95 5.65
CA LEU A 35 2.81 25.67 6.35
C LEU A 35 3.13 25.26 7.80
N ASP A 36 2.49 25.90 8.79
CA ASP A 36 2.60 25.46 10.20
C ASP A 36 1.62 24.34 10.57
N PHE A 37 0.73 23.99 9.65
CA PHE A 37 -0.27 22.94 9.76
C PHE A 37 -0.09 21.91 8.63
N ASP A 38 -0.61 20.70 8.85
CA ASP A 38 -0.64 19.68 7.80
C ASP A 38 -1.74 20.06 6.76
N PRO A 39 -1.39 20.31 5.49
CA PRO A 39 -2.37 20.60 4.43
C PRO A 39 -3.42 19.48 4.26
N PHE A 40 -3.20 18.29 4.83
CA PHE A 40 -4.09 17.15 4.76
C PHE A 40 -4.88 16.87 6.06
N ASP A 41 -4.75 17.68 7.12
CA ASP A 41 -5.41 17.46 8.43
C ASP A 41 -6.96 17.56 8.39
N SER A 42 -7.53 17.97 7.25
CA SER A 42 -8.98 18.09 7.06
C SER A 42 -9.70 16.83 6.60
N PHE A 43 -9.00 15.70 6.43
CA PHE A 43 -9.66 14.44 6.12
C PHE A 43 -10.36 13.91 7.37
N ASP A 44 -11.68 13.77 7.27
CA ASP A 44 -12.54 13.38 8.39
C ASP A 44 -12.26 11.92 8.81
N PHE A 45 -11.30 11.75 9.73
CA PHE A 45 -10.81 10.47 10.27
C PHE A 45 -11.93 9.56 10.81
N LYS A 46 -13.11 10.12 11.09
CA LYS A 46 -14.27 9.39 11.64
C LYS A 46 -14.90 8.40 10.66
N LYS A 47 -14.51 8.38 9.38
CA LYS A 47 -15.13 7.52 8.35
C LYS A 47 -14.37 6.23 8.05
N LEU A 48 -13.19 6.00 8.63
CA LEU A 48 -12.32 4.88 8.27
C LEU A 48 -12.14 3.81 9.34
N SER A 49 -13.01 3.76 10.36
CA SER A 49 -13.00 2.64 11.30
C SER A 49 -13.39 1.35 10.57
N VAL A 50 -12.40 0.52 10.26
CA VAL A 50 -12.60 -0.91 10.10
C VAL A 50 -12.96 -1.44 11.49
N SER A 51 -14.21 -1.84 11.70
CA SER A 51 -14.61 -2.61 12.87
C SER A 51 -13.92 -3.98 12.78
N SER A 52 -12.74 -4.10 13.37
CA SER A 52 -12.12 -5.40 13.58
C SER A 52 -12.59 -5.91 14.94
N ASP A 53 -13.66 -6.69 14.94
CA ASP A 53 -14.15 -7.39 16.13
C ASP A 53 -13.22 -8.59 16.43
N GLY A 54 -12.06 -8.29 17.00
CA GLY A 54 -11.07 -9.29 17.40
C GLY A 54 -10.20 -8.76 18.53
N ASP A 55 -10.33 -9.37 19.70
CA ASP A 55 -9.52 -9.12 20.88
C ASP A 55 -8.04 -9.45 20.59
N GLY A 56 -7.25 -8.41 20.28
CA GLY A 56 -5.82 -8.51 20.02
C GLY A 56 -5.31 -7.27 19.28
N ASP A 57 -4.44 -6.51 19.94
CA ASP A 57 -3.54 -5.46 19.41
C ASP A 57 -4.08 -4.44 18.37
N ASN A 58 -4.87 -3.47 18.83
CA ASN A 58 -5.08 -2.20 18.12
C ASN A 58 -3.84 -1.28 18.09
N ASP A 59 -2.63 -1.83 18.13
CA ASP A 59 -1.37 -1.06 18.24
C ASP A 59 -0.99 -0.36 16.93
N LEU A 60 -1.61 -0.76 15.81
CA LEU A 60 -1.31 -0.23 14.48
C LEU A 60 -2.59 0.19 13.75
N ASN A 61 -2.73 1.50 13.51
CA ASN A 61 -3.77 2.04 12.64
C ASN A 61 -3.17 2.51 11.31
N ILE A 62 -3.78 2.10 10.20
CA ILE A 62 -3.48 2.65 8.88
C ILE A 62 -4.08 4.05 8.80
N ILE A 63 -3.25 5.08 8.95
CA ILE A 63 -3.69 6.49 8.98
C ILE A 63 -3.95 7.07 7.58
N HIS A 64 -3.39 6.45 6.53
CA HIS A 64 -3.53 6.89 5.15
C HIS A 64 -2.98 5.85 4.16
N GLU A 65 -3.51 5.83 2.94
CA GLU A 65 -3.01 5.06 1.80
C GLU A 65 -2.85 6.01 0.60
N ARG A 66 -1.65 6.07 -0.01
CA ARG A 66 -1.40 6.90 -1.21
C ARG A 66 -1.04 6.03 -2.41
N GLY A 67 -1.71 6.26 -3.54
CA GLY A 67 -1.38 5.62 -4.80
C GLY A 67 -1.99 4.23 -4.95
N GLN A 68 -1.37 3.38 -5.77
CA GLN A 68 -1.87 2.03 -6.06
C GLN A 68 -1.33 1.02 -5.04
N VAL A 69 -2.20 0.14 -4.55
CA VAL A 69 -1.85 -0.92 -3.60
C VAL A 69 -1.72 -2.26 -4.30
N ALA A 70 -0.58 -2.91 -4.13
CA ALA A 70 -0.26 -4.20 -4.77
C ALA A 70 -1.35 -5.26 -4.57
N CYS A 71 -1.87 -5.38 -3.35
CA CYS A 71 -2.84 -6.40 -2.95
C CYS A 71 -4.31 -6.04 -3.23
N ARG A 72 -4.56 -4.94 -3.96
CA ARG A 72 -5.90 -4.48 -4.34
C ARG A 72 -5.98 -4.08 -5.80
N ASP A 73 -5.00 -3.29 -6.28
CA ASP A 73 -5.03 -2.58 -7.56
C ASP A 73 -4.16 -3.24 -8.63
N TYR A 74 -3.37 -4.26 -8.28
CA TYR A 74 -2.56 -5.06 -9.19
C TYR A 74 -2.92 -6.55 -9.11
N PRO A 75 -2.58 -7.38 -10.13
CA PRO A 75 -2.77 -8.82 -10.05
C PRO A 75 -2.09 -9.42 -8.80
N HIS A 76 -2.85 -10.09 -7.94
CA HIS A 76 -2.35 -10.62 -6.67
C HIS A 76 -2.91 -12.02 -6.35
N PRO A 77 -2.16 -12.82 -5.57
CA PRO A 77 -2.68 -14.07 -5.01
C PRO A 77 -3.90 -13.81 -4.12
N ARG A 78 -4.87 -14.71 -4.16
CA ARG A 78 -6.08 -14.59 -3.33
C ARG A 78 -5.82 -14.50 -1.83
N HIS A 79 -4.86 -15.22 -1.28
CA HIS A 79 -4.56 -15.14 0.15
C HIS A 79 -4.02 -13.76 0.59
N LEU A 80 -3.62 -12.91 -0.36
CA LEU A 80 -3.19 -11.53 -0.11
C LEU A 80 -4.28 -10.49 -0.41
N CYS A 81 -5.45 -10.89 -0.90
CA CYS A 81 -6.48 -9.94 -1.34
C CYS A 81 -6.96 -9.04 -0.19
N LEU A 82 -6.82 -7.73 -0.35
CA LEU A 82 -7.32 -6.75 0.63
C LEU A 82 -8.81 -6.46 0.45
N THR A 83 -9.37 -6.65 -0.75
CA THR A 83 -10.82 -6.51 -0.98
C THR A 83 -11.60 -7.61 -0.25
N PHE A 84 -11.04 -8.82 -0.21
CA PHE A 84 -11.62 -9.98 0.47
C PHE A 84 -10.57 -10.62 1.38
N PRO A 85 -10.38 -10.08 2.60
CA PRO A 85 -9.37 -10.56 3.53
C PRO A 85 -9.49 -12.07 3.75
N PHE A 86 -8.34 -12.75 3.71
CA PHE A 86 -8.25 -14.18 3.95
C PHE A 86 -8.57 -14.46 5.43
N GLY A 87 -9.41 -15.46 5.72
CA GLY A 87 -9.88 -15.77 7.08
C GLY A 87 -11.14 -15.01 7.53
N SER A 88 -11.35 -13.77 7.09
CA SER A 88 -12.59 -13.01 7.39
C SER A 88 -13.70 -13.25 6.36
N THR A 89 -13.33 -13.64 5.14
CA THR A 89 -14.26 -13.90 4.03
C THR A 89 -14.10 -15.33 3.53
N PRO A 90 -15.15 -15.95 2.95
CA PRO A 90 -14.99 -17.25 2.32
C PRO A 90 -13.85 -17.23 1.29
N ASN A 91 -12.95 -18.21 1.38
CA ASN A 91 -11.76 -18.25 0.54
C ASN A 91 -12.09 -18.34 -0.96
N ALA A 92 -13.25 -18.88 -1.32
CA ALA A 92 -13.75 -18.93 -2.69
C ALA A 92 -14.10 -17.55 -3.29
N THR A 93 -14.38 -16.54 -2.47
CA THR A 93 -14.67 -15.17 -2.92
C THR A 93 -13.39 -14.53 -3.45
N HIS A 94 -13.44 -13.80 -4.56
CA HIS A 94 -12.26 -13.20 -5.19
C HIS A 94 -12.62 -11.87 -5.86
N CYS A 95 -11.65 -10.96 -5.98
CA CYS A 95 -11.80 -9.75 -6.77
C CYS A 95 -11.33 -9.96 -8.22
N HIS A 96 -11.57 -8.98 -9.08
CA HIS A 96 -11.22 -9.03 -10.50
C HIS A 96 -9.70 -9.10 -10.78
N LEU A 97 -8.87 -8.77 -9.79
CA LEU A 97 -7.40 -8.82 -9.87
C LEU A 97 -6.80 -10.04 -9.16
N CYS A 98 -7.62 -10.89 -8.54
CA CYS A 98 -7.14 -12.12 -7.94
C CYS A 98 -6.67 -13.12 -8.99
N TYR A 99 -5.57 -13.81 -8.71
CA TYR A 99 -5.16 -15.00 -9.43
C TYR A 99 -4.98 -16.20 -8.49
N CYS A 100 -5.08 -17.40 -9.08
CA CYS A 100 -4.79 -18.64 -8.40
C CYS A 100 -3.27 -18.85 -8.35
N CYS A 101 -2.67 -18.81 -7.16
CA CYS A 101 -1.23 -19.00 -6.97
C CYS A 101 -0.72 -20.43 -7.26
N VAL A 102 -1.62 -21.39 -7.46
CA VAL A 102 -1.27 -22.77 -7.84
C VAL A 102 -1.18 -22.91 -9.36
N CYS A 103 -2.01 -22.17 -10.10
CA CYS A 103 -2.10 -22.29 -11.56
C CYS A 103 -1.53 -21.09 -12.33
N ASP A 104 -1.20 -20.00 -11.63
CA ASP A 104 -0.81 -18.69 -12.19
C ASP A 104 -1.79 -18.19 -13.25
N LYS A 105 -3.09 -18.32 -12.98
CA LYS A 105 -4.19 -17.89 -13.84
C LYS A 105 -5.19 -17.04 -13.09
N PRO A 106 -5.90 -16.12 -13.76
CA PRO A 106 -6.98 -15.34 -13.15
C PRO A 106 -7.97 -16.23 -12.39
N ALA A 107 -8.38 -15.80 -11.21
CA ALA A 107 -9.40 -16.50 -10.44
C ALA A 107 -10.79 -16.28 -11.08
N PRO A 108 -11.67 -17.29 -11.09
CA PRO A 108 -11.46 -18.64 -10.58
C PRO A 108 -10.85 -19.58 -11.64
N CYS A 109 -9.98 -20.49 -11.20
CA CYS A 109 -9.51 -21.61 -12.03
C CYS A 109 -10.44 -22.84 -11.92
N ALA A 110 -10.20 -23.89 -12.72
CA ALA A 110 -11.03 -25.10 -12.72
C ALA A 110 -11.12 -25.81 -11.35
N GLN A 111 -10.05 -25.77 -10.55
CA GLN A 111 -9.99 -26.37 -9.21
C GLN A 111 -10.13 -25.33 -8.09
N TRP A 112 -10.70 -24.17 -8.41
CA TRP A 112 -10.83 -23.07 -7.47
C TRP A 112 -11.58 -23.47 -6.21
N ILE A 113 -12.84 -23.90 -6.36
CA ILE A 113 -13.73 -24.23 -5.25
C ILE A 113 -13.27 -25.49 -4.52
N SER A 114 -12.64 -26.44 -5.23
CA SER A 114 -12.24 -27.73 -4.65
C SER A 114 -11.10 -27.59 -3.64
N SER A 115 -10.10 -26.76 -3.93
CA SER A 115 -8.90 -26.68 -3.09
C SER A 115 -8.09 -25.41 -3.29
N HIS A 116 -7.98 -24.91 -4.53
CA HIS A 116 -7.03 -23.84 -4.84
C HIS A 116 -7.39 -22.49 -4.21
N CYS A 117 -8.65 -22.25 -3.84
CA CYS A 117 -9.05 -21.04 -3.14
C CYS A 117 -8.46 -20.94 -1.72
N ASN A 118 -8.13 -22.08 -1.10
CA ASN A 118 -7.52 -22.14 0.24
C ASN A 118 -5.99 -22.12 0.21
N ALA A 119 -5.37 -22.10 -0.97
CA ALA A 119 -3.91 -22.11 -1.09
C ALA A 119 -3.31 -20.78 -0.59
N SER A 120 -2.34 -20.88 0.32
CA SER A 120 -1.56 -19.77 0.88
C SER A 120 -0.08 -20.11 0.79
N ALA A 121 0.80 -19.11 0.95
CA ALA A 121 2.25 -19.36 0.95
C ALA A 121 2.68 -20.36 2.05
N ASP A 122 1.98 -20.37 3.19
CA ASP A 122 2.31 -21.23 4.33
C ASP A 122 1.84 -22.68 4.16
N SER A 123 0.82 -22.94 3.35
CA SER A 123 0.41 -24.32 3.03
C SER A 123 1.33 -25.00 2.01
N MET A 124 2.29 -24.24 1.46
CA MET A 124 3.40 -24.76 0.68
C MET A 124 4.52 -25.14 1.64
N GLU A 125 4.33 -26.23 2.42
CA GLU A 125 5.46 -26.83 3.13
C GLU A 125 6.56 -27.08 2.10
N ARG A 126 7.66 -26.34 2.19
CA ARG A 126 8.88 -26.71 1.51
C ARG A 126 9.26 -28.05 2.09
N LYS A 127 8.96 -29.14 1.36
CA LYS A 127 9.51 -30.45 1.66
C LYS A 127 11.01 -30.22 1.81
N SER A 128 11.49 -30.41 3.03
CA SER A 128 12.92 -30.42 3.29
C SER A 128 13.54 -31.40 2.28
N PRO A 129 14.73 -31.09 1.74
CA PRO A 129 15.41 -32.00 0.84
C PRO A 129 15.42 -33.39 1.51
N THR A 130 14.81 -34.39 0.87
CA THR A 130 14.92 -35.77 1.34
C THR A 130 16.40 -36.15 1.30
N LEU A 131 16.84 -37.05 2.17
CA LEU A 131 18.23 -37.53 2.20
C LEU A 131 18.72 -37.98 0.80
N GLU A 132 17.81 -38.52 -0.03
CA GLU A 132 18.04 -38.86 -1.45
C GLU A 132 18.34 -37.66 -2.34
N SER A 133 17.72 -36.51 -2.12
CA SER A 133 18.00 -35.29 -2.88
C SER A 133 19.34 -34.63 -2.51
N MET A 134 19.84 -34.89 -1.28
CA MET A 134 21.15 -34.41 -0.83
C MET A 134 22.30 -35.24 -1.41
N SER A 135 22.12 -36.55 -1.65
CA SER A 135 23.18 -37.42 -2.19
C SER A 135 23.50 -37.13 -3.66
N PHE A 136 22.53 -36.62 -4.43
CA PHE A 136 22.76 -36.14 -5.80
C PHE A 136 23.68 -34.91 -5.87
N TYR A 137 23.74 -34.10 -4.81
CA TYR A 137 24.54 -32.87 -4.78
C TYR A 137 25.97 -33.08 -4.26
N TYR A 138 26.24 -34.23 -3.63
CA TYR A 138 27.54 -34.57 -3.03
C TYR A 138 28.24 -35.76 -3.71
N SER A 139 27.78 -36.15 -4.90
CA SER A 139 28.47 -37.14 -5.72
C SER A 139 29.32 -36.42 -6.76
N ASP A 140 30.49 -35.93 -6.35
CA ASP A 140 31.62 -35.54 -7.20
C ASP A 140 32.79 -36.49 -6.89
#